data_AF-A0A383EB05-F1
#
_entry.id   AF-A0A383EB05-F1
#
_cell.length_a   1.000
_cell.length_b   1.000
_cell.length_c   1.000
_cell.angle_alpha   90.00
_cell.angle_beta   90.00
_cell.angle_gamma   90.00
#
_symmetry.space_group_name_H-M   'P 1'
#
loop_
_entity.id
_entity.type
_entity.pdbx_description
1 polymer ?
#
loop_
_entity_poly.entity_id
_entity_poly.type
_entity_poly.pdbx_seq_one_letter_code
_entity_poly.pdbx_strand_id
1 'polypeptide(L)'
;MQKGFLSFEGTITGALYPDTMNLLYAVGLALREGALAQLIHWSTLFLCVVGVIGFGERYFNKDVGLCAGAIFLSMPLVTVFGTQGYIDVGLCFFQFLAFWALANWTQTRRMRELVLTGLLAGLAISTKHQGLATLVVAVPVIVYVGLRTSGRLISGLRLGALFLAIALALALPWYLRAWFMAGNPIWPLANGLFGGLPFGNSPVILSGLGPDSGLLGGWIPSAKWWTSYLGA
;
A
#
# COMPACT_ATOMS: atom_id res chain seq x y z
N MET A 1 25.84 -17.76 -26.14
CA MET A 1 24.60 -17.31 -25.46
C MET A 1 23.50 -18.29 -25.80
N GLN A 2 23.17 -19.23 -24.91
CA GLN A 2 21.96 -20.03 -25.06
C GLN A 2 20.76 -19.08 -25.10
N LYS A 3 19.79 -19.34 -25.99
CA LYS A 3 18.54 -18.60 -26.09
C LYS A 3 17.80 -18.70 -24.75
N GLY A 4 18.04 -17.74 -23.86
CA GLY A 4 17.34 -17.62 -22.59
C GLY A 4 15.90 -17.22 -22.88
N PHE A 5 14.99 -18.18 -22.80
CA PHE A 5 13.57 -17.86 -22.73
C PHE A 5 13.31 -17.26 -21.36
N LEU A 6 12.66 -16.09 -21.32
CA LEU A 6 12.07 -15.58 -20.10
C LEU A 6 10.88 -16.49 -19.77
N SER A 7 11.05 -17.48 -18.88
CA SER A 7 9.92 -18.22 -18.31
C SER A 7 9.32 -17.40 -17.17
N PHE A 8 7.99 -17.32 -17.12
CA PHE A 8 7.30 -16.81 -15.95
C PHE A 8 7.27 -17.91 -14.90
N GLU A 9 8.19 -17.83 -13.93
CA GLU A 9 8.25 -18.79 -12.85
C GLU A 9 7.30 -18.33 -11.72
N GLY A 10 6.06 -18.83 -11.74
CA GLY A 10 5.01 -18.44 -10.79
C GLY A 10 5.31 -18.77 -9.32
N THR A 11 6.37 -19.51 -9.05
CA THR A 11 6.85 -19.92 -7.72
C THR A 11 7.92 -18.99 -7.13
N ILE A 12 8.39 -17.96 -7.85
CA ILE A 12 9.32 -16.97 -7.28
C ILE A 12 8.57 -16.05 -6.31
N THR A 13 9.13 -15.92 -5.10
CA THR A 13 8.66 -15.05 -4.02
C THR A 13 8.28 -13.66 -4.54
N GLY A 14 6.99 -13.30 -4.46
CA GLY A 14 6.52 -11.98 -4.87
C GLY A 14 5.95 -11.86 -6.28
N ALA A 15 6.06 -12.87 -7.15
CA ALA A 15 5.64 -12.77 -8.56
C ALA A 15 4.14 -12.51 -8.77
N LEU A 16 3.30 -12.86 -7.79
CA LEU A 16 1.85 -12.65 -7.82
C LEU A 16 1.37 -11.52 -6.92
N TYR A 17 2.28 -10.75 -6.30
CA TYR A 17 1.88 -9.56 -5.57
C TYR A 17 1.26 -8.52 -6.52
N PRO A 18 0.48 -7.56 -5.99
CA PRO A 18 0.13 -6.38 -6.75
C PRO A 18 1.41 -5.62 -7.13
N ASP A 19 1.59 -5.32 -8.41
CA ASP A 19 2.87 -4.86 -8.97
C ASP A 19 2.78 -3.51 -9.70
N THR A 20 1.86 -2.62 -9.31
CA THR A 20 1.65 -1.36 -10.06
C THR A 20 2.89 -0.48 -10.14
N MET A 21 3.62 -0.29 -9.04
CA MET A 21 4.87 0.47 -9.07
C MET A 21 5.97 -0.27 -9.84
N ASN A 22 6.05 -1.59 -9.71
CA ASN A 22 7.00 -2.40 -10.49
C ASN A 22 6.73 -2.28 -11.99
N LEU A 23 5.46 -2.25 -12.41
CA LEU A 23 5.07 -2.06 -13.80
C LEU A 23 5.44 -0.66 -14.31
N LEU A 24 5.28 0.39 -13.49
CA LEU A 24 5.76 1.73 -13.82
C LEU A 24 7.29 1.77 -13.99
N TYR A 25 8.02 1.09 -13.11
CA TYR A 25 9.48 0.97 -13.24
C TYR A 25 9.86 0.18 -14.50
N ALA A 26 9.13 -0.89 -14.83
CA ALA A 26 9.34 -1.67 -16.05
C ALA A 26 9.15 -0.83 -17.32
N VAL A 27 8.13 0.04 -17.35
CA VAL A 27 7.94 1.01 -18.45
C VAL A 27 9.12 1.98 -18.52
N GLY A 28 9.60 2.48 -17.38
CA GLY A 28 10.78 3.33 -17.32
C GLY A 28 12.03 2.65 -17.89
N LEU A 29 12.28 1.41 -17.46
CA LEU A 29 13.35 0.55 -17.94
C LEU A 29 13.27 0.32 -19.46
N ALA A 30 12.08 0.06 -19.98
CA ALA A 30 11.87 -0.18 -21.40
C ALA A 30 12.15 1.05 -22.29
N LEU A 31 11.90 2.26 -21.77
CA LEU A 31 12.06 3.49 -22.54
C LEU A 31 13.49 4.06 -22.48
N ARG A 32 14.12 4.06 -21.31
CA ARG A 32 15.38 4.79 -21.05
C ARG A 32 16.26 4.10 -20.00
N GLU A 33 16.14 2.77 -19.86
CA GLU A 33 16.92 1.96 -18.93
C GLU A 33 16.70 2.38 -17.46
N GLY A 34 17.63 2.06 -16.56
CA GLY A 34 17.48 2.25 -15.11
C GLY A 34 17.29 3.71 -14.69
N ALA A 35 17.80 4.67 -15.45
CA ALA A 35 17.74 6.09 -15.10
C ALA A 35 16.30 6.60 -15.02
N LEU A 36 15.43 6.24 -15.97
CA LEU A 36 14.05 6.70 -15.96
C LEU A 36 13.22 6.03 -14.85
N ALA A 37 13.45 4.75 -14.58
CA ALA A 37 12.83 4.07 -13.44
C ALA A 37 13.20 4.73 -12.10
N GLN A 38 14.46 5.11 -11.95
CA GLN A 38 14.95 5.84 -10.78
C GLN A 38 14.30 7.24 -10.67
N LEU A 39 14.14 7.95 -11.79
CA LEU A 39 13.45 9.25 -11.80
C LEU A 39 11.97 9.13 -11.43
N ILE A 40 11.27 8.08 -11.90
CA ILE A 40 9.89 7.80 -11.49
C ILE A 40 9.84 7.59 -9.97
N HIS A 41 10.74 6.75 -9.44
CA HIS A 41 10.83 6.50 -8.01
C HIS A 41 11.07 7.80 -7.21
N TRP A 42 12.09 8.58 -7.56
CA TRP A 42 12.39 9.86 -6.90
C TRP A 42 11.27 10.88 -7.03
N SER A 43 10.53 10.89 -8.14
CA SER A 43 9.36 11.75 -8.29
C SER A 43 8.28 11.42 -7.28
N THR A 44 8.05 10.12 -6.97
CA THR A 44 7.08 9.74 -5.94
C THR A 44 7.51 10.16 -4.54
N LEU A 45 8.80 10.03 -4.21
CA LEU A 45 9.33 10.55 -2.94
C LEU A 45 9.15 12.06 -2.84
N PHE A 46 9.59 12.79 -3.87
CA PHE A 46 9.52 14.24 -3.92
C PHE A 46 8.07 14.73 -3.76
N LEU A 47 7.14 14.15 -4.51
CA LEU A 47 5.72 14.50 -4.43
C LEU A 47 5.11 14.11 -3.08
N CYS A 48 5.58 13.03 -2.44
CA CYS A 48 5.15 12.67 -1.09
C CYS A 48 5.59 13.73 -0.07
N VAL A 49 6.85 14.17 -0.12
CA VAL A 49 7.38 15.24 0.75
C VAL A 49 6.61 16.54 0.54
N VAL A 50 6.43 16.96 -0.71
CA VAL A 50 5.63 18.16 -1.05
C VAL A 50 4.19 18.00 -0.55
N GLY A 51 3.62 16.80 -0.67
CA GLY A 51 2.30 16.49 -0.14
C GLY A 51 2.21 16.64 1.38
N VAL A 52 3.19 16.14 2.13
CA VAL A 52 3.26 16.29 3.60
C VAL A 52 3.36 17.77 3.99
N ILE A 53 4.21 18.54 3.31
CA ILE A 53 4.35 19.98 3.55
C ILE A 53 3.03 20.69 3.26
N GLY A 54 2.43 20.44 2.08
CA GLY A 54 1.17 21.06 1.68
C GLY A 54 -0.01 20.67 2.58
N PHE A 55 -0.02 19.45 3.12
CA PHE A 55 -1.01 19.02 4.11
C PHE A 55 -0.87 19.83 5.42
N GLY A 56 0.36 19.94 5.93
CA GLY A 56 0.63 20.71 7.15
C GLY A 56 0.31 22.19 6.97
N GLU A 57 0.69 22.78 5.82
CA GLU A 57 0.37 24.17 5.50
C GLU A 57 -1.14 24.42 5.39
N ARG A 58 -1.87 23.52 4.73
CA ARG A 58 -3.31 23.65 4.50
C ARG A 58 -4.14 23.62 5.79
N TYR A 59 -3.80 22.75 6.72
CA TYR A 59 -4.57 22.57 7.95
C TYR A 59 -4.02 23.34 9.15
N PHE A 60 -2.80 23.85 9.05
CA PHE A 60 -2.14 24.63 10.10
C PHE A 60 -1.52 25.89 9.50
N ASN A 61 -0.21 25.89 9.25
CA ASN A 61 0.54 27.00 8.65
C ASN A 61 1.81 26.48 7.97
N LYS A 62 2.48 27.37 7.23
CA LYS A 62 3.67 27.04 6.44
C LYS A 62 4.81 26.45 7.27
N ASP A 63 5.05 26.95 8.48
CA ASP A 63 6.14 26.48 9.34
C ASP A 63 5.87 25.05 9.81
N VAL A 64 4.62 24.73 10.18
CA VAL A 64 4.21 23.36 10.52
C VAL A 64 4.37 22.43 9.33
N GLY A 65 4.00 22.87 8.12
CA GLY A 65 4.22 22.12 6.88
C GLY A 65 5.71 21.80 6.65
N LEU A 66 6.58 22.81 6.72
CA LEU A 66 8.02 22.65 6.54
C LEU A 66 8.63 21.73 7.62
N CYS A 67 8.24 21.90 8.88
CA CYS A 67 8.67 21.03 9.97
C CYS A 67 8.21 19.58 9.76
N ALA A 68 6.98 19.35 9.33
CA ALA A 68 6.48 18.00 9.03
C ALA A 68 7.24 17.34 7.87
N GLY A 69 7.54 18.10 6.80
CA GLY A 69 8.36 17.63 5.69
C GLY A 69 9.80 17.30 6.12
N ALA A 70 10.39 18.13 6.98
CA ALA A 70 11.73 17.90 7.54
C ALA A 70 11.77 16.65 8.43
N ILE A 71 10.77 16.46 9.30
CA ILE A 71 10.64 15.26 10.12
C ILE A 71 10.51 14.02 9.22
N PHE A 72 9.65 14.07 8.21
CA PHE A 72 9.47 12.95 7.28
C PHE A 72 10.78 12.59 6.55
N LEU A 73 11.52 13.57 6.05
CA LEU A 73 12.82 13.36 5.41
C LEU A 73 13.91 12.90 6.38
N SER A 74 13.80 13.21 7.68
CA SER A 74 14.75 12.75 8.69
C SER A 74 14.56 11.28 9.08
N MET A 75 13.45 10.65 8.69
CA MET A 75 13.19 9.25 8.99
C MET A 75 14.16 8.34 8.21
N PRO A 76 14.98 7.50 8.87
CA PRO A 76 15.98 6.67 8.19
C PRO A 76 15.37 5.81 7.07
N LEU A 77 14.18 5.23 7.31
CA LEU A 77 13.47 4.43 6.31
C LEU A 77 13.16 5.21 5.03
N VAL A 78 12.80 6.49 5.13
CA VAL A 78 12.51 7.33 3.96
C VAL A 78 13.79 7.61 3.19
N THR A 79 14.89 7.91 3.89
CA THR A 79 16.18 8.18 3.22
C THR A 79 16.78 6.93 2.54
N VAL A 80 16.67 5.76 3.17
CA VAL A 80 17.20 4.50 2.63
C VAL A 80 16.32 4.00 1.49
N PHE A 81 15.01 3.82 1.72
CA PHE A 81 14.08 3.30 0.71
C PHE A 81 13.69 4.32 -0.34
N GLY A 82 13.94 5.62 -0.12
CA GLY A 82 13.73 6.68 -1.10
C GLY A 82 14.87 6.83 -2.11
N THR A 83 16.04 6.27 -1.79
CA THR A 83 17.20 6.29 -2.69
C THR A 83 17.39 4.96 -3.42
N GLN A 84 16.93 3.87 -2.83
CA GLN A 84 16.89 2.54 -3.42
C GLN A 84 15.48 2.31 -3.94
N GLY A 85 15.27 1.88 -5.19
CA GLY A 85 13.96 1.78 -5.88
C GLY A 85 12.89 0.85 -5.26
N TYR A 86 12.64 0.95 -3.95
CA TYR A 86 11.65 0.22 -3.19
C TYR A 86 10.26 0.78 -3.47
N ILE A 87 9.34 -0.13 -3.77
CA ILE A 87 7.94 0.20 -4.06
C ILE A 87 7.20 0.81 -2.86
N ASP A 88 7.71 0.61 -1.64
CA ASP A 88 7.12 1.09 -0.39
C ASP A 88 6.99 2.62 -0.36
N VAL A 89 7.85 3.35 -1.08
CA VAL A 89 7.75 4.81 -1.22
C VAL A 89 6.54 5.20 -2.07
N GLY A 90 6.30 4.50 -3.18
CA GLY A 90 5.12 4.69 -4.02
C GLY A 90 3.83 4.34 -3.27
N LEU A 91 3.85 3.24 -2.51
CA LEU A 91 2.75 2.85 -1.63
C LEU A 91 2.45 3.98 -0.62
N CYS A 92 3.47 4.48 0.07
CA CYS A 92 3.34 5.57 1.03
C CYS A 92 2.72 6.81 0.38
N PHE A 93 3.20 7.19 -0.81
CA PHE A 93 2.67 8.32 -1.56
C PHE A 93 1.17 8.19 -1.88
N PHE A 94 0.75 7.07 -2.50
CA PHE A 94 -0.66 6.87 -2.85
C PHE A 94 -1.56 6.78 -1.61
N GLN A 95 -1.09 6.10 -0.56
CA GLN A 95 -1.86 5.93 0.67
C GLN A 95 -1.99 7.25 1.45
N PHE A 96 -0.93 8.06 1.52
CA PHE A 96 -0.99 9.40 2.12
C PHE A 96 -1.97 10.30 1.36
N LEU A 97 -1.88 10.37 0.03
CA LEU A 97 -2.80 11.17 -0.76
C LEU A 97 -4.25 10.66 -0.66
N ALA A 98 -4.47 9.35 -0.56
CA ALA A 98 -5.81 8.80 -0.33
C ALA A 98 -6.41 9.31 0.98
N PHE A 99 -5.64 9.31 2.07
CA PHE A 99 -6.10 9.85 3.35
C PHE A 99 -6.27 11.37 3.33
N TRP A 100 -5.43 12.10 2.61
CA TRP A 100 -5.62 13.54 2.45
C TRP A 100 -6.87 13.87 1.62
N ALA A 101 -7.12 13.13 0.53
CA ALA A 101 -8.35 13.26 -0.25
C ALA A 101 -9.58 12.92 0.59
N LEU A 102 -9.49 11.88 1.44
CA LEU A 102 -10.55 11.52 2.38
C LEU A 102 -10.80 12.65 3.39
N ALA A 103 -9.75 13.23 3.97
CA ALA A 103 -9.84 14.35 4.90
C ALA A 103 -10.46 15.61 4.27
N ASN A 104 -10.19 15.87 2.99
CA ASN A 104 -10.90 16.92 2.27
C ASN A 104 -12.38 16.54 2.06
N TRP A 105 -12.67 15.30 1.66
CA TRP A 105 -14.04 14.85 1.45
C TRP A 105 -14.89 14.93 2.73
N THR A 106 -14.29 14.67 3.90
CA THR A 106 -15.01 14.82 5.18
C THR A 106 -15.41 16.26 5.48
N GLN A 107 -14.75 17.25 4.89
CA GLN A 107 -15.05 18.67 5.06
C GLN A 107 -16.00 19.18 3.97
N THR A 108 -15.71 18.88 2.70
CA THR A 108 -16.43 19.52 1.58
C THR A 108 -17.60 18.71 1.05
N ARG A 109 -17.65 17.39 1.33
CA ARG A 109 -18.64 16.44 0.77
C ARG A 109 -18.65 16.30 -0.73
N ARG A 110 -17.69 16.88 -1.45
CA ARG A 110 -17.69 16.86 -2.92
C ARG A 110 -17.33 15.47 -3.43
N MET A 111 -18.15 14.94 -4.34
CA MET A 111 -17.93 13.61 -4.94
C MET A 111 -16.57 13.44 -5.59
N ARG A 112 -16.00 14.53 -6.16
CA ARG A 112 -14.65 14.53 -6.71
C ARG A 112 -13.61 14.03 -5.71
N GLU A 113 -13.70 14.44 -4.45
CA GLU A 113 -12.73 14.08 -3.41
C GLU A 113 -12.92 12.63 -2.95
N LEU A 114 -14.16 12.11 -2.93
CA LEU A 114 -14.43 10.68 -2.69
C LEU A 114 -13.89 9.80 -3.81
N VAL A 115 -14.08 10.21 -5.07
CA VAL A 115 -13.56 9.51 -6.24
C VAL A 115 -12.04 9.48 -6.21
N LEU A 116 -11.40 10.62 -5.92
CA LEU A 116 -9.94 10.69 -5.75
C LEU A 116 -9.45 9.77 -4.63
N THR A 117 -10.16 9.74 -3.49
CA THR A 117 -9.87 8.81 -2.39
C THR A 117 -9.89 7.35 -2.87
N GLY A 118 -10.92 6.96 -3.62
CA GLY A 118 -11.06 5.62 -4.19
C GLY A 118 -9.94 5.26 -5.17
N LEU A 119 -9.62 6.17 -6.10
CA LEU A 119 -8.56 5.97 -7.09
C LEU A 119 -7.19 5.79 -6.41
N LEU A 120 -6.85 6.68 -5.46
CA LEU A 120 -5.58 6.65 -4.76
C LEU A 120 -5.46 5.43 -3.83
N ALA A 121 -6.53 5.07 -3.13
CA ALA A 121 -6.57 3.84 -2.35
C ALA A 121 -6.42 2.60 -3.25
N GLY A 122 -7.07 2.58 -4.41
CA GLY A 122 -6.91 1.54 -5.41
C GLY A 122 -5.47 1.38 -5.87
N LEU A 123 -4.78 2.48 -6.21
CA LEU A 123 -3.36 2.46 -6.59
C LEU A 123 -2.45 1.97 -5.45
N ALA A 124 -2.74 2.35 -4.20
CA ALA A 124 -2.00 1.87 -3.03
C ALA A 124 -2.13 0.34 -2.87
N ILE A 125 -3.35 -0.18 -2.90
CA ILE A 125 -3.64 -1.63 -2.83
C ILE A 125 -2.97 -2.37 -3.99
N SER A 126 -3.00 -1.77 -5.18
CA SER A 126 -2.41 -2.32 -6.40
C SER A 126 -0.88 -2.29 -6.42
N THR A 127 -0.26 -1.61 -5.45
CA THR A 127 1.20 -1.55 -5.27
C THR A 127 1.70 -2.60 -4.29
N LYS A 128 0.93 -2.89 -3.23
CA LYS A 128 1.27 -3.89 -2.21
C LYS A 128 0.03 -4.20 -1.38
N HIS A 129 -0.08 -5.43 -0.87
CA HIS A 129 -1.21 -5.82 -0.02
C HIS A 129 -1.35 -4.94 1.24
N GLN A 130 -0.26 -4.35 1.73
CA GLN A 130 -0.25 -3.38 2.84
C GLN A 130 -1.15 -2.16 2.57
N GLY A 131 -1.39 -1.82 1.29
CA GLY A 131 -2.33 -0.77 0.91
C GLY A 131 -3.78 -1.06 1.31
N LEU A 132 -4.15 -2.32 1.59
CA LEU A 132 -5.47 -2.69 2.12
C LEU A 132 -5.79 -2.01 3.46
N ALA A 133 -4.78 -1.62 4.23
CA ALA A 133 -4.97 -0.82 5.45
C ALA A 133 -5.73 0.50 5.17
N THR A 134 -5.64 1.04 3.95
CA THR A 134 -6.41 2.21 3.53
C THR A 134 -7.91 1.93 3.56
N LEU A 135 -8.37 0.75 3.15
CA LEU A 135 -9.78 0.38 3.18
C LEU A 135 -10.31 0.27 4.60
N VAL A 136 -9.51 -0.34 5.50
CA VAL A 136 -9.85 -0.54 6.91
C VAL A 136 -10.16 0.78 7.61
N VAL A 137 -9.45 1.85 7.25
CA VAL A 137 -9.68 3.19 7.80
C VAL A 137 -10.74 3.96 7.01
N ALA A 138 -10.68 3.95 5.68
CA ALA A 138 -11.52 4.81 4.86
C ALA A 138 -13.00 4.38 4.87
N VAL A 139 -13.30 3.07 4.83
CA VAL A 139 -14.70 2.60 4.78
C VAL A 139 -15.49 3.01 6.02
N PRO A 140 -15.03 2.77 7.26
CA PRO A 140 -15.75 3.22 8.45
C PRO A 140 -15.95 4.73 8.48
N VAL A 141 -14.93 5.52 8.10
CA VAL A 141 -15.03 6.97 8.03
C VAL A 141 -16.10 7.39 7.03
N ILE A 142 -16.09 6.84 5.81
CA ILE A 142 -17.07 7.19 4.77
C ILE A 142 -18.50 6.82 5.21
N VAL A 143 -18.69 5.63 5.78
CA VAL A 143 -20.00 5.15 6.24
C VAL A 143 -20.50 5.99 7.42
N TYR A 144 -19.67 6.19 8.45
CA TYR A 144 -20.02 7.00 9.62
C TYR A 144 -20.42 8.41 9.21
N VAL A 145 -19.63 9.01 8.33
CA VAL A 145 -19.84 10.39 7.97
C VAL A 145 -21.04 10.56 7.02
N GLY A 146 -21.27 9.61 6.11
CA GLY A 146 -22.49 9.57 5.31
C GLY A 146 -23.75 9.40 6.18
N LEU A 147 -23.68 8.54 7.21
CA LEU A 147 -24.74 8.38 8.21
C LEU A 147 -25.02 9.70 8.96
N ARG A 148 -23.97 10.39 9.43
CA ARG A 148 -24.12 11.67 10.16
C ARG A 148 -24.69 12.79 9.29
N THR A 149 -24.41 12.78 7.99
CA THR A 149 -24.85 13.84 7.08
C THR A 149 -26.31 13.65 6.65
N SER A 150 -26.76 12.43 6.39
CA SER A 150 -28.13 12.17 5.91
C SER A 150 -29.10 11.65 6.98
N GLY A 151 -28.59 11.28 8.16
CA GLY A 151 -29.34 10.57 9.21
C GLY A 151 -29.66 9.12 8.88
N ARG A 152 -29.20 8.57 7.74
CA ARG A 152 -29.54 7.23 7.27
C ARG A 152 -28.30 6.40 6.96
N LEU A 153 -28.18 5.24 7.61
CA LEU A 153 -27.06 4.31 7.41
C LEU A 153 -26.89 3.91 5.94
N ILE A 154 -27.99 3.71 5.22
CA ILE A 154 -27.97 3.33 3.80
C ILE A 154 -27.24 4.36 2.92
N SER A 155 -27.24 5.65 3.28
CA SER A 155 -26.49 6.66 2.52
C SER A 155 -24.99 6.50 2.70
N GLY A 156 -24.54 6.26 3.94
CA GLY A 156 -23.15 5.93 4.24
C GLY A 156 -22.69 4.66 3.55
N LEU A 157 -23.51 3.61 3.58
CA LEU A 157 -23.21 2.34 2.90
C LEU A 157 -23.10 2.51 1.38
N ARG A 158 -23.96 3.32 0.74
CA ARG A 158 -23.85 3.60 -0.71
C ARG A 158 -22.55 4.31 -1.06
N LEU A 159 -22.11 5.27 -0.25
CA LEU A 159 -20.85 5.98 -0.46
C LEU A 159 -19.65 5.06 -0.22
N GLY A 160 -19.70 4.24 0.83
CA GLY A 160 -18.69 3.22 1.10
C GLY A 160 -18.59 2.18 -0.02
N ALA A 161 -19.73 1.72 -0.54
CA ALA A 161 -19.80 0.80 -1.67
C ALA A 161 -19.23 1.41 -2.95
N LEU A 162 -19.53 2.68 -3.25
CA LEU A 162 -18.96 3.39 -4.38
C LEU A 162 -17.44 3.52 -4.26
N PHE A 163 -16.94 3.94 -3.09
CA PHE A 163 -15.51 4.01 -2.82
C PHE A 163 -14.83 2.64 -3.02
N LEU A 164 -15.40 1.58 -2.45
CA LEU A 164 -14.90 0.21 -2.60
C LEU A 164 -14.91 -0.23 -4.06
N ALA A 165 -15.97 0.05 -4.80
CA ALA A 165 -16.06 -0.31 -6.22
C ALA A 165 -14.93 0.35 -7.04
N ILE A 166 -14.65 1.63 -6.78
CA ILE A 166 -13.54 2.35 -7.45
C ILE A 166 -12.19 1.75 -7.04
N ALA A 167 -11.92 1.60 -5.75
CA ALA A 167 -10.62 1.10 -5.27
C ALA A 167 -10.36 -0.33 -5.75
N LEU A 168 -11.36 -1.20 -5.66
CA LEU A 168 -11.26 -2.58 -6.11
C LEU A 168 -11.16 -2.68 -7.63
N ALA A 169 -11.80 -1.81 -8.42
CA ALA A 169 -11.65 -1.85 -9.87
C ALA A 169 -10.19 -1.72 -10.33
N LEU A 170 -9.37 -0.92 -9.62
CA LEU A 170 -7.94 -0.79 -9.90
C LEU A 170 -7.13 -1.98 -9.39
N ALA A 171 -7.49 -2.52 -8.23
CA ALA A 171 -6.80 -3.67 -7.63
C ALA A 171 -7.14 -5.00 -8.31
N LEU A 172 -8.35 -5.11 -8.87
CA LEU A 172 -8.93 -6.36 -9.35
C LEU A 172 -8.03 -7.13 -10.32
N PRO A 173 -7.36 -6.51 -11.32
CA PRO A 173 -6.49 -7.24 -12.24
C PRO A 173 -5.39 -8.04 -11.52
N TRP A 174 -4.80 -7.47 -10.47
CA TRP A 174 -3.72 -8.11 -9.71
C TRP A 174 -4.22 -9.30 -8.89
N TYR A 175 -5.37 -9.13 -8.23
CA TYR A 175 -5.95 -10.15 -7.36
C TYR A 175 -6.55 -11.29 -8.19
N LEU A 176 -7.12 -10.99 -9.37
CA LEU A 176 -7.55 -12.01 -10.32
C LEU A 176 -6.36 -12.79 -10.88
N ARG A 177 -5.26 -12.12 -11.23
CA ARG A 177 -4.02 -12.79 -11.65
C ARG A 177 -3.54 -13.77 -10.58
N ALA A 178 -3.47 -13.34 -9.33
CA ALA A 178 -3.09 -14.19 -8.20
C ALA A 178 -4.06 -15.37 -8.02
N TRP A 179 -5.37 -15.13 -8.13
CA TRP A 179 -6.38 -16.19 -8.06
C TRP A 179 -6.21 -17.24 -9.16
N PHE A 180 -6.08 -16.83 -10.42
CA PHE A 180 -5.97 -17.78 -11.54
C PHE A 180 -4.66 -18.56 -11.52
N MET A 181 -3.57 -17.94 -11.04
CA MET A 181 -2.25 -18.58 -11.04
C MET A 181 -2.00 -19.42 -9.79
N ALA A 182 -2.46 -18.96 -8.63
CA ALA A 182 -2.16 -19.61 -7.35
C ALA A 182 -3.39 -20.11 -6.58
N GLY A 183 -4.61 -19.90 -7.07
CA GLY A 183 -5.83 -20.26 -6.36
C GLY A 183 -6.15 -19.38 -5.14
N ASN A 184 -5.40 -18.29 -4.94
CA ASN A 184 -5.54 -17.40 -3.78
C ASN A 184 -5.36 -15.93 -4.23
N PRO A 185 -6.31 -15.03 -3.92
CA PRO A 185 -6.31 -13.68 -4.48
C PRO A 185 -5.31 -12.75 -3.79
N ILE A 186 -4.78 -13.16 -2.63
CA ILE A 186 -3.75 -12.45 -1.86
C ILE A 186 -2.53 -13.33 -1.62
N TRP A 187 -2.30 -14.29 -2.51
CA TRP A 187 -1.15 -15.19 -2.42
C TRP A 187 0.15 -14.39 -2.30
N PRO A 188 1.08 -14.78 -1.42
CA PRO A 188 1.14 -16.01 -0.62
C PRO A 188 0.51 -15.89 0.77
N LEU A 189 -0.19 -14.80 1.06
CA LEU A 189 -0.86 -14.59 2.34
C LEU A 189 -2.15 -15.40 2.42
N ALA A 190 -2.57 -15.77 3.63
CA ALA A 190 -3.89 -16.38 3.89
C ALA A 190 -4.17 -17.71 3.14
N ASN A 191 -3.13 -18.52 2.86
CA ASN A 191 -3.31 -19.84 2.26
C ASN A 191 -4.23 -20.76 3.09
N GLY A 192 -4.33 -20.57 4.41
CA GLY A 192 -5.29 -21.32 5.24
C GLY A 192 -6.76 -20.99 4.98
N LEU A 193 -7.07 -19.81 4.42
CA LEU A 193 -8.43 -19.38 4.12
C LEU A 193 -8.82 -19.66 2.67
N PHE A 194 -7.92 -19.37 1.73
CA PHE A 194 -8.19 -19.48 0.29
C PHE A 194 -7.59 -20.75 -0.34
N GLY A 195 -6.75 -21.48 0.38
CA GLY A 195 -5.88 -22.49 -0.21
C GLY A 195 -4.73 -21.83 -1.00
N GLY A 196 -4.23 -22.57 -1.98
CA GLY A 196 -3.34 -22.04 -3.00
C GLY A 196 -1.95 -22.68 -3.03
N LEU A 197 -1.12 -22.20 -3.95
CA LEU A 197 0.20 -22.79 -4.20
C LEU A 197 1.05 -22.80 -2.91
N PRO A 198 1.77 -23.91 -2.63
CA PRO A 198 2.73 -23.95 -1.54
C PRO A 198 3.75 -22.82 -1.70
N PHE A 199 4.03 -22.11 -0.61
CA PHE A 199 5.00 -21.02 -0.59
C PHE A 199 6.08 -21.33 0.45
N GLY A 200 7.25 -21.78 -0.01
CA GLY A 200 8.34 -22.23 0.86
C GLY A 200 8.02 -23.46 1.73
N ASN A 201 8.96 -23.83 2.60
CA ASN A 201 8.81 -24.92 3.58
C ASN A 201 8.08 -24.50 4.88
N SER A 202 7.47 -23.32 4.90
CA SER A 202 6.80 -22.80 6.10
C SER A 202 5.43 -22.30 5.72
N PRO A 203 4.38 -22.65 6.50
CA PRO A 203 3.09 -22.02 6.31
C PRO A 203 3.31 -20.52 6.44
N VAL A 204 2.90 -19.76 5.43
CA VAL A 204 2.77 -18.31 5.54
C VAL A 204 1.63 -18.04 6.50
N ILE A 205 1.91 -18.25 7.78
CA ILE A 205 1.20 -17.56 8.82
C ILE A 205 1.59 -16.09 8.63
N LEU A 206 0.60 -15.20 8.76
CA LEU A 206 0.77 -13.75 8.89
C LEU A 206 2.19 -13.45 9.37
N SER A 207 2.95 -12.59 8.70
CA SER A 207 4.39 -12.33 8.96
C SER A 207 4.77 -11.91 10.40
N GLY A 208 3.86 -12.03 11.37
CA GLY A 208 4.11 -11.96 12.81
C GLY A 208 3.88 -13.28 13.60
N LEU A 209 3.40 -14.37 13.02
CA LEU A 209 3.10 -15.63 13.71
C LEU A 209 4.13 -16.73 13.37
N GLY A 210 5.40 -16.46 13.64
CA GLY A 210 6.43 -17.50 13.65
C GLY A 210 6.42 -18.31 14.97
N PRO A 211 7.23 -19.37 15.09
CA PRO A 211 7.43 -20.11 16.35
C PRO A 211 7.84 -19.21 17.52
N ASP A 212 8.46 -18.06 17.22
CA ASP A 212 8.92 -17.06 18.20
C ASP A 212 7.94 -15.91 18.42
N SER A 213 6.74 -15.99 17.85
CA SER A 213 5.69 -15.00 18.07
C SER A 213 5.22 -15.04 19.53
N GLY A 214 5.23 -13.88 20.20
CA GLY A 214 4.73 -13.77 21.58
C GLY A 214 3.24 -14.09 21.67
N LEU A 215 2.70 -14.15 22.90
CA LEU A 215 1.31 -14.50 23.23
C LEU A 215 0.21 -13.74 22.45
N LEU A 216 0.57 -12.67 21.73
CA LEU A 216 -0.28 -11.88 20.86
C LEU A 216 0.20 -11.89 19.40
N GLY A 217 0.56 -13.05 18.86
CA GLY A 217 0.70 -13.29 17.43
C GLY A 217 1.57 -12.33 16.61
N GLY A 218 2.67 -11.87 17.20
CA GLY A 218 3.65 -11.00 16.53
C GLY A 218 3.54 -9.51 16.81
N TRP A 219 2.53 -9.06 17.56
CA TRP A 219 2.42 -7.65 17.97
C TRP A 219 3.43 -7.27 19.05
N ILE A 220 3.86 -8.25 19.85
CA ILE A 220 4.91 -8.12 20.85
C ILE A 220 5.97 -9.19 20.53
N PRO A 221 7.21 -8.79 20.21
CA PRO A 221 8.30 -9.74 20.04
C PRO A 221 8.51 -10.55 21.33
N SER A 222 8.75 -11.86 21.22
CA SER A 222 9.05 -12.67 22.40
C SER A 222 10.37 -12.23 23.05
N ALA A 223 10.58 -12.57 24.33
CA ALA A 223 11.85 -12.28 25.01
C ALA A 223 13.07 -12.87 24.27
N LYS A 224 12.89 -13.98 23.54
CA LYS A 224 13.92 -14.59 22.69
C LYS A 224 14.29 -13.75 21.47
N TRP A 225 13.37 -12.94 20.95
CA TRP A 225 13.62 -12.03 19.83
C TRP A 225 14.63 -10.92 20.21
N TRP A 226 14.57 -10.44 21.45
CA TRP A 226 15.48 -9.40 21.93
C TRP A 226 16.91 -9.92 22.14
N THR A 227 17.08 -11.20 22.45
CA THR A 227 18.39 -11.80 22.73
C THR A 227 19.02 -12.49 21.53
N SER A 228 18.27 -12.75 20.45
CA SER A 228 18.75 -13.49 19.27
C SER A 228 19.79 -12.73 18.44
N TYR A 229 19.88 -11.40 18.59
CA TYR A 229 20.86 -10.56 17.90
C TYR A 229 21.96 -10.00 18.82
N LEU A 230 21.94 -10.35 20.11
CA LEU A 230 22.91 -9.89 21.11
C LEU A 230 23.98 -10.93 21.44
N GLY A 231 24.10 -11.98 20.61
CA GLY A 231 25.08 -13.05 20.77
C GLY A 231 25.88 -13.30 19.50
N ALA A 232 26.93 -12.49 19.30
CA ALA A 232 28.17 -12.84 18.61
C ALA A 232 29.32 -12.12 19.32
#